data_AF-A0A194QHZ6-F1
#
_entry.id   AF-A0A194QHZ6-F1
#
_cell.length_a   1.000
_cell.length_b   1.000
_cell.length_c   1.000
_cell.angle_alpha   90.00
_cell.angle_beta   90.00
_cell.angle_gamma   90.00
#
_symmetry.space_group_name_H-M   'P 1'
#
loop_
_entity.id
_entity.type
_entity.pdbx_description
1 polymer ?
#
loop_
_entity_poly.entity_id
_entity_poly.type
_entity_poly.pdbx_seq_one_letter_code
_entity_poly.pdbx_strand_id
1 'polypeptide(L)'
;MLADFGEYPWMVAIIKKSDTPSTQWSDKDYLNGGTLIHTSVVLTSSYGLEKIKPNEIKCRAGEWHKTAEDEDYVHQERNVRRIVIHKDYFKDSFYNAISMVFLEQPFDLNDAPHVGVACVGPTLPEPGTKCFGTGWGMSAVSGKSDILKKDDSTRYVLYGMSAFRIHEEGAPCAYVKVPAFYDWIGERMGEEGFNSSTYTYVP
;
A
#
# COMPACT_ATOMS: atom_id res chain seq x y z
N MET A 1 -8.92 18.22 -1.67
CA MET A 1 -8.40 18.15 -3.06
C MET A 1 -8.50 16.69 -3.47
N LEU A 2 -9.15 16.40 -4.58
CA LEU A 2 -9.19 15.06 -5.16
C LEU A 2 -7.86 14.81 -5.88
N ALA A 3 -7.43 13.56 -5.96
CA ALA A 3 -6.20 13.19 -6.65
C ALA A 3 -6.43 13.12 -8.17
N ASP A 4 -5.45 13.57 -8.94
CA ASP A 4 -5.44 13.41 -10.40
C ASP A 4 -5.17 11.93 -10.78
N PHE A 5 -5.61 11.53 -11.97
CA PHE A 5 -5.34 10.18 -12.48
C PHE A 5 -3.83 9.91 -12.51
N GLY A 6 -3.40 8.79 -11.91
CA GLY A 6 -1.99 8.40 -11.85
C GLY A 6 -1.11 9.27 -10.96
N GLU A 7 -1.66 10.16 -10.13
CA GLU A 7 -0.86 11.03 -9.23
C GLU A 7 -0.07 10.23 -8.18
N TYR A 8 -0.61 9.07 -7.77
CA TYR A 8 -0.04 8.21 -6.75
C TYR A 8 0.08 6.76 -7.24
N PRO A 9 1.00 6.46 -8.17
CA PRO A 9 1.03 5.21 -8.93
C PRO A 9 1.43 3.97 -8.09
N TRP A 10 1.93 4.15 -6.87
CA TRP A 10 2.23 3.06 -5.92
C TRP A 10 1.03 2.59 -5.10
N MET A 11 -0.12 3.24 -5.25
CA MET A 11 -1.32 2.89 -4.49
C MET A 11 -1.88 1.55 -4.97
N VAL A 12 -2.09 0.64 -4.01
CA VAL A 12 -2.65 -0.70 -4.25
C VAL A 12 -3.86 -0.91 -3.37
N ALA A 13 -4.95 -1.41 -3.96
CA ALA A 13 -6.09 -1.91 -3.21
C ALA A 13 -5.93 -3.42 -2.96
N ILE A 14 -6.15 -3.85 -1.72
CA ILE A 14 -6.23 -5.26 -1.35
C ILE A 14 -7.70 -5.61 -1.19
N ILE A 15 -8.16 -6.55 -2.02
CA ILE A 15 -9.59 -6.82 -2.23
C ILE A 15 -9.83 -8.31 -2.07
N LYS A 16 -10.93 -8.69 -1.41
CA LYS A 16 -11.43 -10.07 -1.40
C LYS A 16 -11.80 -10.51 -2.81
N LYS A 17 -11.48 -11.75 -3.16
CA LYS A 17 -11.99 -12.34 -4.39
C LYS A 17 -13.47 -12.69 -4.22
N SER A 18 -14.26 -12.34 -5.23
CA SER A 18 -15.63 -12.83 -5.37
C SER A 18 -15.62 -14.13 -6.17
N ASP A 19 -16.54 -15.03 -5.88
CA ASP A 19 -16.80 -16.23 -6.70
C ASP A 19 -17.37 -15.87 -8.08
N THR A 20 -17.95 -14.66 -8.21
CA THR A 20 -18.38 -14.11 -9.49
C THR A 20 -17.24 -13.32 -10.15
N PRO A 21 -16.91 -13.58 -11.43
CA PRO A 21 -15.94 -12.77 -12.16
C PRO A 21 -16.51 -11.37 -12.39
N SER A 22 -16.07 -10.40 -11.59
CA SER A 22 -16.32 -8.97 -11.80
C SER A 22 -15.03 -8.17 -11.76
N THR A 23 -14.90 -7.23 -12.69
CA THR A 23 -13.90 -6.15 -12.71
C THR A 23 -14.25 -5.06 -11.70
N GLN A 24 -15.49 -5.00 -11.23
CA GLN A 24 -15.92 -4.06 -10.20
C GLN A 24 -15.79 -4.69 -8.81
N TRP A 25 -15.47 -3.86 -7.82
CA TRP A 25 -15.46 -4.21 -6.40
C TRP A 25 -16.27 -3.20 -5.60
N SER A 26 -16.94 -3.70 -4.57
CA SER A 26 -17.71 -2.88 -3.64
C SER A 26 -16.88 -2.55 -2.40
N ASP A 27 -17.35 -1.60 -1.61
CA ASP A 27 -16.73 -1.28 -0.30
C ASP A 27 -16.67 -2.48 0.66
N LYS A 28 -17.47 -3.54 0.43
CA LYS A 28 -17.43 -4.78 1.23
C LYS A 28 -16.28 -5.69 0.86
N ASP A 29 -15.77 -5.57 -0.37
CA ASP A 29 -14.69 -6.40 -0.89
C ASP A 29 -13.33 -5.79 -0.53
N TYR A 30 -13.27 -4.47 -0.35
CA TYR A 30 -12.07 -3.76 0.09
C TYR A 30 -11.66 -4.14 1.50
N LEU A 31 -10.40 -4.57 1.64
CA LEU A 31 -9.81 -4.87 2.93
C LEU A 31 -8.93 -3.72 3.39
N ASN A 32 -7.90 -3.40 2.60
CA ASN A 32 -6.87 -2.44 2.96
C ASN A 32 -6.34 -1.72 1.73
N GLY A 33 -5.76 -0.56 1.97
CA GLY A 33 -4.82 0.06 1.03
C GLY A 33 -3.42 -0.51 1.28
N GLY A 34 -2.55 -0.39 0.29
CA GLY A 34 -1.15 -0.72 0.42
C GLY A 34 -0.31 0.10 -0.53
N THR A 35 0.99 0.09 -0.27
CA THR A 35 2.01 0.72 -1.10
C THR A 35 2.80 -0.36 -1.83
N LEU A 36 2.91 -0.25 -3.15
CA LEU A 36 3.80 -1.08 -3.96
C LEU A 36 5.26 -0.64 -3.72
N ILE A 37 6.06 -1.49 -3.08
CA ILE A 37 7.49 -1.21 -2.80
C ILE A 37 8.41 -1.96 -3.77
N HIS A 38 7.88 -2.96 -4.46
CA HIS A 38 8.52 -3.70 -5.55
C HIS A 38 7.41 -4.21 -6.47
N THR A 39 7.68 -4.49 -7.75
CA THR A 39 6.65 -4.94 -8.71
C THR A 39 5.89 -6.18 -8.24
N SER A 40 6.47 -6.99 -7.36
CA SER A 40 5.84 -8.19 -6.79
C SER A 40 5.56 -8.11 -5.28
N VAL A 41 5.69 -6.94 -4.64
CA VAL A 41 5.56 -6.81 -3.17
C VAL A 41 4.81 -5.55 -2.76
N VAL A 42 3.75 -5.75 -1.98
CA VAL A 42 2.91 -4.70 -1.43
C VAL A 42 3.08 -4.65 0.08
N LEU A 43 3.34 -3.46 0.62
CA LEU A 43 3.38 -3.20 2.06
C LEU A 43 2.01 -2.68 2.51
N THR A 44 1.45 -3.25 3.58
CA THR A 44 0.09 -2.92 4.04
C THR A 44 -0.05 -3.09 5.57
N SER A 45 -1.16 -2.64 6.13
CA SER A 45 -1.51 -2.88 7.54
C SER A 45 -1.83 -4.35 7.77
N SER A 46 -1.45 -4.89 8.93
CA SER A 46 -1.84 -6.25 9.34
C SER A 46 -3.33 -6.36 9.68
N TYR A 47 -3.98 -5.23 9.93
CA TYR A 47 -5.38 -5.20 10.33
C TYR A 47 -6.27 -5.86 9.27
N GLY A 48 -7.06 -6.85 9.67
CA GLY A 48 -7.99 -7.54 8.77
C GLY A 48 -7.36 -8.61 7.89
N LEU A 49 -6.04 -8.85 7.99
CA LEU A 49 -5.34 -9.93 7.27
C LEU A 49 -5.07 -11.18 8.11
N GLU A 50 -5.32 -11.15 9.42
CA GLU A 50 -4.90 -12.20 10.36
C GLU A 50 -5.50 -13.59 10.08
N LYS A 51 -6.66 -13.62 9.44
CA LYS A 51 -7.41 -14.84 9.14
C LYS A 51 -7.64 -15.04 7.64
N ILE A 52 -7.01 -14.22 6.81
CA ILE A 52 -7.17 -14.24 5.36
C ILE A 52 -6.08 -15.13 4.76
N LYS A 53 -6.50 -16.06 3.89
CA LYS A 53 -5.58 -16.87 3.10
C LYS A 53 -5.19 -16.15 1.82
N PRO A 54 -3.97 -16.37 1.28
CA PRO A 54 -3.53 -15.78 0.02
C PRO A 54 -4.53 -15.92 -1.14
N ASN A 55 -5.16 -17.09 -1.27
CA ASN A 55 -6.09 -17.35 -2.37
C ASN A 55 -7.45 -16.62 -2.23
N GLU A 56 -7.78 -16.08 -1.06
CA GLU A 56 -9.02 -15.34 -0.81
C GLU A 56 -8.94 -13.86 -1.22
N ILE A 57 -7.75 -13.36 -1.58
CA ILE A 57 -7.52 -11.95 -1.90
C ILE A 57 -6.70 -11.75 -3.17
N LYS A 58 -6.85 -10.56 -3.76
CA LYS A 58 -6.04 -10.05 -4.86
C LYS A 58 -5.61 -8.60 -4.58
N CYS A 59 -4.51 -8.20 -5.22
CA CYS A 59 -4.03 -6.83 -5.22
C CYS A 59 -4.36 -6.17 -6.55
N ARG A 60 -4.88 -4.94 -6.51
CA ARG A 60 -5.16 -4.11 -7.69
C ARG A 60 -4.35 -2.82 -7.65
N ALA A 61 -3.63 -2.52 -8.73
CA ALA A 61 -2.85 -1.29 -8.89
C ALA A 61 -3.34 -0.50 -10.11
N GLY A 62 -3.09 0.82 -10.12
CA GLY A 62 -3.52 1.70 -11.20
C GLY A 62 -5.02 1.95 -11.23
N GLU A 63 -5.71 1.80 -10.11
CA GLU A 63 -7.14 2.10 -9.97
C GLU A 63 -7.32 3.59 -9.65
N TRP A 64 -8.18 4.30 -10.35
CA TRP A 64 -8.57 5.67 -9.97
C TRP A 64 -10.05 5.73 -9.60
N HIS A 65 -10.93 5.12 -10.40
CA HIS A 65 -12.36 5.04 -10.13
C HIS A 65 -12.86 3.59 -10.02
N LYS A 66 -13.29 3.21 -8.80
CA LYS A 66 -13.83 1.88 -8.45
C LYS A 66 -14.89 1.30 -9.41
N THR A 67 -15.56 2.15 -10.19
CA THR A 67 -16.73 1.82 -11.03
C THR A 67 -16.60 2.26 -12.48
N ALA A 68 -15.52 2.93 -12.89
CA ALA A 68 -15.38 3.41 -14.28
C ALA A 68 -14.50 2.46 -15.07
N GLU A 69 -14.96 2.04 -16.26
CA GLU A 69 -14.18 1.21 -17.18
C GLU A 69 -13.53 2.03 -18.32
N ASP A 70 -13.86 3.33 -18.42
CA ASP A 70 -13.28 4.28 -19.38
C ASP A 70 -12.09 5.04 -18.77
N GLU A 71 -11.02 4.32 -18.42
CA GLU A 71 -9.73 4.92 -18.05
C GLU A 71 -8.75 4.75 -19.22
N ASP A 72 -7.94 5.77 -19.51
CA ASP A 72 -6.93 5.73 -20.59
C ASP A 72 -5.95 4.56 -20.42
N TYR A 73 -5.75 4.11 -19.18
CA TYR A 73 -4.97 2.91 -18.85
C TYR A 73 -5.74 2.04 -17.86
N VAL A 74 -5.88 0.76 -18.18
CA VAL A 74 -6.64 -0.20 -17.37
C VAL A 74 -5.85 -0.58 -16.11
N HIS A 75 -6.55 -0.73 -14.98
CA HIS A 75 -5.98 -1.25 -13.76
C HIS A 75 -5.40 -2.67 -13.95
N GLN A 76 -4.46 -3.04 -13.11
CA GLN A 76 -3.87 -4.37 -13.11
C GLN A 76 -4.26 -5.14 -11.85
N GLU A 77 -4.53 -6.43 -11.98
CA GLU A 77 -4.78 -7.32 -10.83
C GLU A 77 -3.71 -8.39 -10.71
N ARG A 78 -3.33 -8.72 -9.47
CA ARG A 78 -2.39 -9.79 -9.16
C ARG A 78 -2.91 -10.66 -8.02
N ASN A 79 -2.79 -11.98 -8.21
CA ASN A 79 -3.02 -12.94 -7.14
C ASN A 79 -1.93 -12.84 -6.08
N VAL A 80 -2.31 -13.17 -4.85
CA VAL A 80 -1.38 -13.21 -3.72
C VAL A 80 -0.82 -14.63 -3.56
N ARG A 81 0.51 -14.72 -3.54
CA ARG A 81 1.27 -15.95 -3.25
C ARG A 81 1.43 -16.17 -1.76
N ARG A 82 1.81 -15.12 -1.02
CA ARG A 82 2.13 -15.20 0.42
C ARG A 82 1.78 -13.91 1.14
N ILE A 83 1.28 -14.05 2.37
CA ILE A 83 1.06 -12.94 3.29
C ILE A 83 2.00 -13.17 4.47
N VAL A 84 2.77 -12.16 4.84
CA VAL A 84 3.68 -12.17 5.98
C VAL A 84 3.29 -11.06 6.93
N ILE A 85 2.77 -11.44 8.09
CA ILE A 85 2.40 -10.53 9.19
C ILE A 85 3.60 -10.41 10.13
N HIS A 86 3.89 -9.20 10.61
CA HIS A 86 4.94 -9.02 11.62
C HIS A 86 4.66 -9.87 12.86
N LYS A 87 5.65 -10.64 13.33
CA LYS A 87 5.48 -11.62 14.43
C LYS A 87 4.98 -11.01 15.74
N ASP A 88 5.36 -9.75 15.99
CA ASP A 88 5.02 -9.01 17.21
C ASP A 88 3.78 -8.12 17.00
N TYR A 89 2.98 -8.39 15.96
CA TYR A 89 1.71 -7.70 15.75
C TYR A 89 0.72 -8.04 16.88
N PHE A 90 0.21 -7.01 17.56
CA PHE A 90 -0.76 -7.16 18.62
C PHE A 90 -2.07 -6.44 18.30
N LYS A 91 -3.07 -7.23 17.87
CA LYS A 91 -4.34 -6.76 17.32
C LYS A 91 -5.07 -5.75 18.20
N ASP A 92 -5.15 -5.99 19.51
CA ASP A 92 -5.98 -5.17 20.41
C ASP A 92 -5.46 -3.73 20.56
N SER A 93 -4.17 -3.50 20.28
CA SER A 93 -3.53 -2.19 20.34
C SER A 93 -3.03 -1.68 18.99
N PHE A 94 -3.17 -2.49 17.92
CA PHE A 94 -2.59 -2.26 16.60
C PHE A 94 -1.06 -2.07 16.62
N TYR A 95 -0.38 -2.54 17.67
CA TYR A 95 1.07 -2.47 17.78
C TYR A 95 1.72 -3.35 16.72
N ASN A 96 2.74 -2.83 16.03
CA ASN A 96 3.41 -3.48 14.91
C ASN A 96 2.46 -3.98 13.80
N ALA A 97 1.41 -3.20 13.49
CA ALA A 97 0.44 -3.52 12.44
C ALA A 97 1.01 -3.36 11.02
N ILE A 98 2.04 -4.12 10.68
CA ILE A 98 2.68 -4.13 9.36
C ILE A 98 2.73 -5.54 8.76
N SER A 99 2.37 -5.63 7.49
CA SER A 99 2.37 -6.87 6.72
C SER A 99 2.94 -6.65 5.33
N MET A 100 3.56 -7.70 4.79
CA MET A 100 4.01 -7.77 3.41
C MET A 100 3.18 -8.81 2.65
N VAL A 101 2.73 -8.41 1.46
CA VAL A 101 1.96 -9.25 0.55
C VAL A 101 2.80 -9.50 -0.70
N PHE A 102 3.18 -10.75 -0.91
CA PHE A 102 3.96 -11.21 -2.04
C PHE A 102 3.04 -11.72 -3.14
N LEU A 103 3.22 -11.22 -4.35
CA LEU A 103 2.38 -11.52 -5.49
C LEU A 103 2.87 -12.76 -6.25
N GLU A 104 1.95 -13.43 -6.96
CA GLU A 104 2.30 -14.54 -7.87
C GLU A 104 3.01 -14.06 -9.13
N GLN A 105 2.69 -12.84 -9.59
CA GLN A 105 3.25 -12.23 -10.80
C GLN A 105 3.52 -10.73 -10.53
N PRO A 106 4.57 -10.15 -11.14
CA PRO A 106 4.86 -8.73 -11.02
C PRO A 106 3.79 -7.87 -11.72
N PHE A 107 3.51 -6.70 -11.17
CA PHE A 107 2.88 -5.61 -11.91
C PHE A 107 3.77 -5.17 -13.08
N ASP A 108 3.15 -4.89 -14.21
CA ASP A 108 3.84 -4.33 -15.36
C ASP A 108 3.94 -2.81 -15.17
N LEU A 109 5.15 -2.28 -15.30
CA LEU A 109 5.40 -0.84 -15.24
C LEU A 109 5.61 -0.24 -16.63
N ASN A 110 5.73 -1.09 -17.67
CA ASN A 110 5.89 -0.64 -19.04
C ASN A 110 4.54 -0.17 -19.57
N ASP A 111 4.51 1.00 -20.22
CA ASP A 111 3.29 1.60 -20.77
C ASP A 111 2.12 1.72 -19.76
N ALA A 112 2.46 1.79 -18.46
CA ALA A 112 1.51 1.89 -17.34
C ALA A 112 1.90 3.05 -16.41
N PRO A 113 1.77 4.33 -16.85
CA PRO A 113 2.22 5.50 -16.08
C PRO A 113 1.47 5.67 -14.74
N HIS A 114 0.34 4.99 -14.58
CA HIS A 114 -0.50 4.95 -13.38
C HIS A 114 -0.10 3.84 -12.39
N VAL A 115 0.93 3.05 -12.69
CA VAL A 115 1.47 1.99 -11.81
C VAL A 115 2.96 2.21 -11.58
N GLY A 116 3.38 2.22 -10.32
CA GLY A 116 4.75 2.57 -9.95
C GLY A 116 5.13 2.08 -8.56
N VAL A 117 6.41 2.14 -8.22
CA VAL A 117 6.92 1.71 -6.91
C VAL A 117 7.33 2.92 -6.07
N ALA A 118 7.04 2.87 -4.77
CA ALA A 118 7.57 3.81 -3.79
C ALA A 118 8.82 3.25 -3.12
N CYS A 119 9.71 4.14 -2.68
CA CYS A 119 10.85 3.77 -1.84
C CYS A 119 10.41 3.65 -0.38
N VAL A 120 11.17 2.90 0.42
CA VAL A 120 10.97 2.84 1.88
C VAL A 120 12.03 3.71 2.55
N GLY A 121 11.61 4.58 3.47
CA GLY A 121 12.52 5.45 4.21
C GLY A 121 13.23 4.70 5.36
N PRO A 122 14.58 4.74 5.45
CA PRO A 122 15.31 4.09 6.55
C PRO A 122 15.22 4.86 7.87
N THR A 123 15.00 6.18 7.80
CA THR A 123 14.88 7.07 8.96
C THR A 123 13.68 7.97 8.79
N LEU A 124 13.20 8.60 9.87
CA LEU A 124 12.17 9.62 9.75
C LEU A 124 12.72 10.86 9.02
N PRO A 125 11.88 11.59 8.27
CA PRO A 125 12.28 12.87 7.71
C PRO A 125 12.46 13.91 8.82
N GLU A 126 13.20 14.97 8.53
CA GLU A 126 13.41 16.06 9.48
C GLU A 126 12.07 16.72 9.88
N PRO A 127 11.92 17.15 11.16
CA PRO A 127 10.75 17.89 11.59
C PRO A 127 10.45 19.10 10.67
N GLY A 128 9.18 19.29 10.30
CA GLY A 128 8.76 20.35 9.38
C GLY A 128 8.80 19.94 7.90
N THR A 129 9.29 18.74 7.56
CA THR A 129 9.19 18.19 6.21
C THR A 129 7.72 18.04 5.79
N LYS A 130 7.37 18.52 4.60
CA LYS A 130 6.03 18.33 4.02
C LYS A 130 5.86 16.89 3.53
N CYS A 131 4.82 16.22 4.02
CA CYS A 131 4.42 14.88 3.61
C CYS A 131 2.98 14.88 3.08
N PHE A 132 2.71 13.96 2.15
CA PHE A 132 1.40 13.72 1.56
C PHE A 132 0.76 12.52 2.21
N GLY A 133 -0.58 12.49 2.26
CA GLY A 133 -1.32 11.32 2.67
C GLY A 133 -2.37 10.96 1.62
N THR A 134 -2.41 9.70 1.19
CA THR A 134 -3.19 9.23 0.03
C THR A 134 -4.01 8.00 0.40
N GLY A 135 -5.23 7.81 -0.12
CA GLY A 135 -6.05 6.62 0.16
C GLY A 135 -7.52 6.73 -0.24
N TRP A 136 -8.19 5.59 -0.47
CA TRP A 136 -9.62 5.55 -0.81
C TRP A 136 -10.49 5.51 0.46
N GLY A 137 -10.95 6.67 0.94
CA GLY A 137 -11.80 6.78 2.14
C GLY A 137 -12.75 8.00 2.10
N MET A 138 -14.04 7.75 2.37
CA MET A 138 -15.14 8.72 2.26
C MET A 138 -15.03 9.91 3.22
N SER A 139 -15.35 11.09 2.69
CA SER A 139 -15.40 12.43 3.30
C SER A 139 -14.10 13.25 3.26
N ALA A 140 -14.25 14.52 2.92
CA ALA A 140 -13.25 15.49 2.50
C ALA A 140 -12.20 15.88 3.58
N VAL A 141 -12.18 15.17 4.71
CA VAL A 141 -11.19 15.33 5.77
C VAL A 141 -10.54 13.97 6.02
N SER A 142 -9.47 13.72 5.25
CA SER A 142 -8.41 12.71 5.46
C SER A 142 -8.65 11.25 5.03
N GLY A 143 -8.81 11.04 3.71
CA GLY A 143 -8.44 9.79 3.03
C GLY A 143 -6.92 9.61 2.93
N LYS A 144 -6.24 9.35 4.06
CA LYS A 144 -4.79 9.12 4.12
C LYS A 144 -4.50 7.68 4.58
N SER A 145 -4.33 6.74 3.66
CA SER A 145 -3.83 5.39 3.94
C SER A 145 -2.32 5.32 4.03
N ASP A 146 -1.56 6.09 3.23
CA ASP A 146 -0.09 6.07 3.26
C ASP A 146 0.50 7.48 3.37
N ILE A 147 1.59 7.66 4.13
CA ILE A 147 2.33 8.93 4.28
C ILE A 147 3.62 8.86 3.46
N LEU A 148 3.70 9.69 2.41
CA LEU A 148 4.87 9.76 1.54
C LEU A 148 5.46 11.17 1.42
N LYS A 149 6.77 11.27 1.19
CA LYS A 149 7.46 12.51 0.79
C LYS A 149 7.91 12.39 -0.66
N LYS A 150 7.68 13.44 -1.46
CA LYS A 150 8.31 13.57 -2.78
C LYS A 150 9.77 13.98 -2.61
N ASP A 151 10.67 13.28 -3.27
CA ASP A 151 12.10 13.55 -3.33
C ASP A 151 12.46 14.34 -4.60
N ASP A 152 13.66 14.93 -4.62
CA ASP A 152 14.19 15.76 -5.73
C ASP A 152 14.31 14.97 -7.05
N SER A 153 14.35 13.63 -6.96
CA SER A 153 14.40 12.69 -8.08
C SER A 153 13.03 12.26 -8.66
N THR A 154 11.92 12.93 -8.30
CA THR A 154 10.52 12.55 -8.61
C THR A 154 10.02 11.26 -7.98
N ARG A 155 10.84 10.60 -7.14
CA ARG A 155 10.45 9.40 -6.38
C ARG A 155 9.73 9.78 -5.10
N TYR A 156 8.93 8.86 -4.57
CA TYR A 156 8.23 9.05 -3.31
C TYR A 156 8.74 8.04 -2.28
N VAL A 157 8.92 8.51 -1.05
CA VAL A 157 9.44 7.71 0.07
C VAL A 157 8.34 7.53 1.12
N LEU A 158 8.02 6.27 1.42
CA LEU A 158 7.03 5.88 2.42
C LEU A 158 7.61 5.96 3.83
N TYR A 159 6.94 6.73 4.70
CA TYR A 159 7.32 6.91 6.11
C TYR A 159 6.24 6.46 7.09
N GLY A 160 4.99 6.37 6.64
CA GLY A 160 3.88 5.96 7.50
C GLY A 160 2.80 5.23 6.72
N MET A 161 2.08 4.35 7.40
CA MET A 161 0.93 3.62 6.85
C MET A 161 -0.18 3.61 7.88
N SER A 162 -1.43 3.76 7.46
CA SER A 162 -2.57 3.82 8.37
C SER A 162 -2.73 2.49 9.10
N ALA A 163 -2.65 2.52 10.44
CA ALA A 163 -2.81 1.36 11.29
C ALA A 163 -4.29 1.14 11.65
N PHE A 164 -5.00 2.23 11.95
CA PHE A 164 -6.40 2.22 12.39
C PHE A 164 -7.09 3.56 12.07
N ARG A 165 -8.38 3.48 11.74
CA ARG A 165 -9.26 4.66 11.59
C ARG A 165 -10.11 4.82 12.84
N ILE A 166 -9.97 5.94 13.54
CA ILE A 166 -10.96 6.39 14.51
C ILE A 166 -12.13 6.98 13.70
N HIS A 167 -13.33 6.44 13.88
CA HIS A 167 -14.55 6.94 13.23
C HIS A 167 -15.12 8.15 13.99
N GLU A 168 -14.27 9.11 14.33
CA GLU A 168 -14.65 10.36 14.99
C GLU A 168 -14.11 11.54 14.19
N GLU A 169 -14.98 12.53 13.98
CA GLU A 169 -14.64 13.74 13.23
C GLU A 169 -13.54 14.52 13.96
N GLY A 170 -12.41 14.75 13.29
CA GLY A 170 -11.26 15.48 13.85
C GLY A 170 -10.26 14.63 14.65
N ALA A 171 -10.51 13.32 14.83
CA ALA A 171 -9.54 12.44 15.48
C ALA A 171 -8.34 12.15 14.54
N PRO A 172 -7.09 12.22 15.03
CA PRO A 172 -5.92 11.92 14.21
C PRO A 172 -5.89 10.44 13.83
N CYS A 173 -5.54 10.13 12.58
CA CYS A 173 -5.25 8.75 12.18
C CYS A 173 -3.97 8.28 12.88
N ALA A 174 -3.98 7.04 13.39
CA ALA A 174 -2.79 6.40 13.91
C ALA A 174 -2.02 5.75 12.74
N TYR A 175 -0.72 6.03 12.64
CA TYR A 175 0.12 5.50 11.58
C TYR A 175 1.20 4.57 12.14
N VAL A 176 1.45 3.48 11.43
CA VAL A 176 2.65 2.65 11.58
C VAL A 176 3.86 3.49 11.19
N LYS A 177 4.89 3.54 12.05
CA LYS A 177 6.18 4.17 11.74
C LYS A 177 7.01 3.22 10.85
N VAL A 178 6.86 3.33 9.54
CA VAL A 178 7.51 2.42 8.56
C VAL A 178 9.03 2.34 8.73
N PRO A 179 9.78 3.43 8.99
CA PRO A 179 11.22 3.35 9.21
C PRO A 179 11.65 2.44 10.36
N ALA A 180 10.78 2.20 11.35
CA ALA A 180 11.08 1.27 12.46
C ALA A 180 11.14 -0.20 12.01
N PHE A 181 10.63 -0.50 10.80
CA PHE A 181 10.59 -1.84 10.22
C PHE A 181 11.50 -1.97 8.99
N TYR A 182 12.36 -0.98 8.72
CA TYR A 182 13.22 -0.98 7.52
C TYR A 182 14.05 -2.27 7.40
N ASP A 183 14.73 -2.65 8.48
CA ASP A 183 15.55 -3.86 8.52
C ASP A 183 14.71 -5.14 8.37
N TRP A 184 13.53 -5.18 9.00
CA TRP A 184 12.61 -6.31 8.89
C TRP A 184 12.06 -6.46 7.46
N ILE A 185 11.70 -5.35 6.80
CA ILE A 185 11.31 -5.35 5.39
C ILE A 185 12.46 -5.90 4.56
N GLY A 186 13.69 -5.44 4.83
CA GLY A 186 14.87 -5.88 4.11
C GLY A 186 15.17 -7.37 4.24
N GLU A 187 15.08 -7.90 5.46
CA GLU A 187 15.21 -9.33 5.75
C GLU A 187 14.18 -10.15 4.97
N ARG A 188 12.90 -9.78 5.02
CA ARG A 188 11.81 -10.49 4.34
C ARG A 188 11.91 -10.41 2.82
N MET A 189 12.38 -9.28 2.27
CA MET A 189 12.67 -9.14 0.84
C MET A 189 13.82 -10.06 0.42
N GLY A 190 14.88 -10.14 1.23
CA GLY A 190 16.05 -10.98 0.97
C GLY A 190 15.72 -12.48 1.00
N GLU A 191 14.83 -12.93 1.89
CA GLU A 191 14.32 -14.30 1.93
C GLU A 191 13.61 -14.73 0.63
N GLU A 192 13.00 -13.78 -0.08
CA GLU A 192 12.35 -14.01 -1.37
C GLU A 192 13.30 -13.81 -2.56
N GLY A 193 14.59 -13.56 -2.29
CA GLY A 193 15.62 -13.36 -3.31
C GLY A 193 15.58 -11.98 -3.98
N PHE A 194 14.84 -11.00 -3.44
CA PHE A 194 14.79 -9.65 -3.98
C PHE A 194 15.96 -8.80 -3.46
N ASN A 195 16.62 -8.08 -4.36
CA ASN A 195 17.68 -7.14 -4.00
C ASN A 195 17.09 -5.90 -3.32
N SER A 196 17.75 -5.41 -2.26
CA SER A 196 17.35 -4.19 -1.56
C SER A 196 17.33 -2.97 -2.48
N SER A 197 18.16 -2.93 -3.53
CA SER A 197 18.16 -1.86 -4.54
C SER A 197 16.82 -1.59 -5.22
N THR A 198 15.87 -2.51 -5.11
CA THR A 198 14.52 -2.36 -5.68
C THR A 198 13.60 -1.42 -4.90
N TYR A 199 13.86 -1.21 -3.60
CA TYR A 199 13.09 -0.31 -2.72
C TYR A 199 13.97 0.63 -1.88
N THR A 200 15.30 0.44 -1.89
CA THR A 200 16.27 1.31 -1.23
C THR A 200 16.31 2.68 -1.93
N TYR A 201 16.04 3.71 -1.14
CA TYR A 201 16.40 5.08 -1.48
C TYR A 201 17.91 5.25 -1.39
N VAL A 202 18.54 5.68 -2.50
CA VAL A 202 19.92 6.18 -2.50
C VAL A 202 19.82 7.68 -2.82
N PRO A 203 20.14 8.58 -1.88
CA PRO A 203 20.11 10.02 -2.09
C PRO A 203 21.10 10.50 -3.16
#